data_AF-A2FMT0-F1
#
_entry.id   AF-A2FMT0-F1
#
_cell.length_a   1.000
_cell.length_b   1.000
_cell.length_c   1.000
_cell.angle_alpha   90.00
_cell.angle_beta   90.00
_cell.angle_gamma   90.00
#
_symmetry.space_group_name_H-M   'P 1'
#
loop_
_entity.id
_entity.type
_entity.pdbx_description
1 polymer ?
#
loop_
_entity_poly.entity_id
_entity_poly.type
_entity_poly.pdbx_seq_one_letter_code
_entity_poly.pdbx_strand_id
1 'polypeptide(L)'
;MYAQFLYVYGRMKKKEDLSGLSQRKTEKAIFERKQIIALQDEEIARLKDEHFMLLRQIQTTENHFVKVNKLYNERTTKLRDNIQSISAKRIHSRIQLYKSHTDQITKLRTEHQAALKNIQIEYDQKMKEEKEKPITLKADGRQTSVEVIAESINRINTLTQQALQEKEANKNEIIEKRLTEYKTHIENYRQKELDLRQQIQNAQFELEEARKRNEIRIEEAKELAQKRALRNEQTAAKTDDLMIMQRANNVSRLNEIRVNEIQSLENLKADLNEAKKKVFELKTKITDANVSEIRESKKAQESVDKLVIQLDSLNNQDIATHIQQYAEKEKEEKRKMHKIKKSLESLVNQRDLLIKDNSRLRDEIRRIDFMLYGRNGIHQIQKSSRKRPFVPVAAH
;
A
#
# COMPACT_ATOMS: atom_id res chain seq x y z
N MET A 1 -90.86 42.80 22.05
CA MET A 1 -90.02 41.77 22.69
C MET A 1 -89.17 40.93 21.72
N TYR A 2 -89.54 40.74 20.45
CA TYR A 2 -88.72 39.95 19.49
C TYR A 2 -87.48 40.69 18.93
N ALA A 3 -87.45 42.02 19.00
CA ALA A 3 -86.35 42.84 18.46
C ALA A 3 -85.09 42.88 19.37
N GLN A 4 -85.24 42.62 20.68
CA GLN A 4 -84.09 42.57 21.60
C GLN A 4 -83.36 41.21 21.56
N PHE A 5 -84.04 40.13 21.15
CA PHE A 5 -83.43 38.80 21.06
C PHE A 5 -82.47 38.68 19.86
N LEU A 6 -82.79 39.34 18.74
CA LEU A 6 -81.96 39.33 17.53
C LEU A 6 -80.72 40.24 17.63
N TYR A 7 -80.76 41.29 18.46
CA TYR A 7 -79.59 42.12 18.72
C TYR A 7 -78.52 41.38 19.56
N VAL A 8 -78.96 40.48 20.44
CA VAL A 8 -78.07 39.62 21.25
C VAL A 8 -77.54 38.45 20.42
N TYR A 9 -78.36 37.80 19.58
CA TYR A 9 -77.90 36.70 18.72
C TYR A 9 -77.05 37.15 17.52
N GLY A 10 -77.26 38.36 17.01
CA GLY A 10 -76.44 38.95 15.94
C GLY A 10 -75.02 39.35 16.38
N ARG A 11 -74.78 39.52 17.69
CA ARG A 11 -73.45 39.71 18.27
C ARG A 11 -72.79 38.40 18.76
N MET A 12 -73.51 37.28 18.75
CA MET A 12 -73.01 35.99 19.24
C MET A 12 -72.48 35.04 18.17
N LYS A 13 -72.59 35.37 16.87
CA LYS A 13 -71.58 34.88 15.91
C LYS A 13 -70.34 35.73 16.06
N LYS A 14 -69.64 35.45 17.17
CA LYS A 14 -68.22 35.73 17.33
C LYS A 14 -67.57 35.54 15.97
N LYS A 15 -66.78 36.55 15.58
CA LYS A 15 -65.59 36.33 14.77
C LYS A 15 -64.88 35.14 15.43
N GLU A 16 -65.11 33.94 14.94
CA GLU A 16 -64.17 32.85 15.21
C GLU A 16 -62.88 33.35 14.60
N ASP A 17 -61.89 33.56 15.47
CA ASP A 17 -60.58 34.11 15.16
C ASP A 17 -59.88 33.23 14.11
N LEU A 18 -60.22 33.44 12.84
CA LEU A 18 -59.49 32.90 11.68
C LEU A 18 -58.06 33.46 11.61
N SER A 19 -57.78 34.55 12.34
CA SER A 19 -56.43 35.06 12.63
C SER A 19 -55.58 34.05 13.40
N GLY A 20 -56.17 33.32 14.35
CA GLY A 20 -55.46 32.31 15.15
C GLY A 20 -55.11 31.07 14.35
N LEU A 21 -55.94 30.68 13.37
CA LEU A 21 -55.68 29.51 12.52
C LEU A 21 -54.59 29.79 11.47
N SER A 22 -54.57 31.00 10.91
CA SER A 22 -53.51 31.41 9.97
C SER A 22 -52.18 31.63 10.70
N GLN A 23 -52.19 32.22 11.90
CA GLN A 23 -51.01 32.32 12.77
C GLN A 23 -50.48 30.94 13.17
N ARG A 24 -51.34 29.99 13.55
CA ARG A 24 -50.88 28.62 13.86
C ARG A 24 -50.26 27.91 12.66
N LYS A 25 -50.77 28.13 11.45
CA LYS A 25 -50.19 27.54 10.22
C LYS A 25 -48.81 28.12 9.92
N THR A 26 -48.63 29.44 10.07
CA THR A 26 -47.31 30.07 9.88
C THR A 26 -46.33 29.68 10.97
N GLU A 27 -46.77 29.61 12.24
CA GLU A 27 -45.95 29.15 13.36
C GLU A 27 -45.51 27.69 13.19
N LYS A 28 -46.42 26.80 12.76
CA LYS A 28 -46.10 25.40 12.46
C LYS A 28 -45.07 25.27 11.34
N ALA A 29 -45.24 26.02 10.23
CA ALA A 29 -44.28 26.00 9.13
C ALA A 29 -42.90 26.53 9.54
N ILE A 30 -42.86 27.57 10.38
CA ILE A 30 -41.61 28.09 10.96
C ILE A 30 -40.95 27.04 11.86
N PHE A 31 -41.74 26.35 12.68
CA PHE A 31 -41.25 25.29 13.57
C PHE A 31 -40.68 24.10 12.80
N GLU A 32 -41.41 23.58 11.80
CA GLU A 32 -40.96 22.48 10.94
C GLU A 32 -39.68 22.86 10.18
N ARG A 33 -39.61 24.10 9.68
CA ARG A 33 -38.40 24.60 9.02
C ARG A 33 -37.21 24.67 9.98
N LYS A 34 -37.43 25.09 11.23
CA LYS A 34 -36.38 25.07 12.27
C LYS A 34 -35.92 23.64 12.59
N GLN A 35 -36.82 22.67 12.66
CA GLN A 35 -36.45 21.27 12.85
C GLN A 35 -35.65 20.71 11.67
N ILE A 36 -36.06 21.00 10.43
CA ILE A 36 -35.32 20.59 9.23
C ILE A 36 -33.91 21.17 9.24
N ILE A 37 -33.76 22.45 9.58
CA ILE A 37 -32.45 23.10 9.69
C ILE A 37 -31.61 22.42 10.77
N ALA A 38 -32.16 22.13 11.95
CA ALA A 38 -31.44 21.44 13.02
C ALA A 38 -30.96 20.04 12.60
N LEU A 39 -31.81 19.25 11.93
CA LEU A 39 -31.45 17.93 11.41
C LEU A 39 -30.39 18.02 10.29
N GLN A 40 -30.45 19.05 9.45
CA GLN A 40 -29.43 19.29 8.43
C GLN A 40 -28.10 19.68 9.04
N ASP A 41 -28.09 20.51 10.09
CA ASP A 41 -26.88 20.90 10.80
C ASP A 41 -26.23 19.70 11.51
N GLU A 42 -27.03 18.81 12.13
CA GLU A 42 -26.56 17.55 12.72
C GLU A 42 -25.96 16.61 11.67
N GLU A 43 -26.61 16.46 10.51
CA GLU A 43 -26.10 15.62 9.42
C GLU A 43 -24.81 16.19 8.82
N ILE A 44 -24.72 17.51 8.65
CA ILE A 44 -23.49 18.19 8.22
C ILE A 44 -22.37 17.95 9.23
N ALA A 45 -22.65 18.02 10.52
CA ALA A 45 -21.66 17.73 11.57
C ALA A 45 -21.17 16.28 11.47
N ARG A 46 -22.10 15.30 11.36
CA ARG A 46 -21.77 13.89 11.19
C ARG A 46 -20.89 13.63 9.96
N LEU A 47 -21.25 14.23 8.82
CA LEU A 47 -20.48 14.09 7.58
C LEU A 47 -19.08 14.72 7.68
N LYS A 48 -18.93 15.83 8.40
CA LYS A 48 -17.61 16.44 8.66
C LYS A 48 -16.73 15.51 9.51
N ASP A 49 -17.30 14.89 10.54
CA ASP A 49 -16.59 13.95 11.40
C ASP A 49 -16.18 12.68 10.62
N GLU A 50 -17.08 12.13 9.81
CA GLU A 50 -16.78 10.98 8.95
C GLU A 50 -15.67 11.30 7.94
N HIS A 51 -15.76 12.46 7.28
CA HIS A 51 -14.71 12.94 6.37
C HIS A 51 -13.35 13.11 7.09
N PHE A 52 -13.34 13.64 8.32
CA PHE A 52 -12.12 13.75 9.12
C PHE A 52 -11.54 12.38 9.49
N MET A 53 -12.39 11.41 9.85
CA MET A 53 -11.95 10.04 10.13
C MET A 53 -11.35 9.36 8.90
N LEU A 54 -11.98 9.53 7.73
CA LEU A 54 -11.47 9.00 6.45
C LEU A 54 -10.10 9.60 6.10
N LEU A 55 -9.93 10.92 6.22
CA LEU A 55 -8.63 11.56 6.00
C LEU A 55 -7.55 11.01 6.94
N ARG A 56 -7.89 10.80 8.22
CA ARG A 56 -6.97 10.22 9.20
C ARG A 56 -6.59 8.77 8.84
N GLN A 57 -7.53 7.97 8.36
CA GLN A 57 -7.27 6.61 7.89
C GLN A 57 -6.36 6.59 6.66
N ILE A 58 -6.61 7.48 5.68
CA ILE A 58 -5.75 7.64 4.50
C ILE A 58 -4.32 7.96 4.92
N GLN A 59 -4.13 8.99 5.77
CA GLN A 59 -2.80 9.37 6.28
C GLN A 59 -2.11 8.23 7.04
N THR A 60 -2.86 7.48 7.85
CA THR A 60 -2.30 6.33 8.59
C THR A 60 -1.83 5.23 7.64
N THR A 61 -2.59 4.99 6.58
CA THR A 61 -2.29 3.98 5.56
C THR A 61 -1.08 4.39 4.72
N GLU A 62 -1.00 5.66 4.29
CA GLU A 62 0.16 6.21 3.60
C GLU A 62 1.44 6.11 4.43
N ASN A 63 1.36 6.49 5.71
CA ASN A 63 2.48 6.35 6.65
C ASN A 63 2.90 4.89 6.83
N HIS A 64 1.96 3.96 6.85
CA HIS A 64 2.26 2.53 6.88
C HIS A 64 2.99 2.07 5.61
N PHE A 65 2.54 2.49 4.42
CA PHE A 65 3.23 2.20 3.16
C PHE A 65 4.66 2.74 3.13
N VAL A 66 4.90 3.96 3.62
CA VAL A 66 6.25 4.53 3.72
C VAL A 66 7.15 3.68 4.63
N LYS A 67 6.64 3.24 5.79
CA LYS A 67 7.40 2.37 6.71
C LYS A 67 7.72 1.02 6.09
N VAL A 68 6.75 0.42 5.41
CA VAL A 68 6.93 -0.87 4.71
C VAL A 68 7.98 -0.74 3.60
N ASN A 69 7.92 0.30 2.78
CA ASN A 69 8.92 0.57 1.74
C ASN A 69 10.32 0.75 2.33
N LYS A 70 10.46 1.49 3.44
CA LYS A 70 11.73 1.65 4.13
C LYS A 70 12.30 0.30 4.59
N LEU A 71 11.47 -0.54 5.20
CA LEU A 71 11.86 -1.86 5.69
C LEU A 71 12.29 -2.80 4.54
N TYR A 72 11.58 -2.77 3.40
CA TYR A 72 11.98 -3.53 2.22
C TYR A 72 13.31 -3.04 1.63
N ASN A 73 13.53 -1.72 1.56
CA ASN A 73 14.80 -1.17 1.09
C ASN A 73 15.98 -1.56 2.00
N GLU A 74 15.79 -1.53 3.33
CA GLU A 74 16.78 -2.00 4.31
C GLU A 74 17.07 -3.51 4.17
N ARG A 75 16.06 -4.33 3.91
CA ARG A 75 16.28 -5.76 3.65
C ARG A 75 17.02 -6.01 2.34
N THR A 76 16.67 -5.27 1.29
CA THR A 76 17.28 -5.41 -0.03
C THR A 76 18.75 -4.99 -0.02
N THR A 77 19.09 -3.91 0.70
CA THR A 77 20.47 -3.48 0.91
C THR A 77 21.28 -4.52 1.70
N LYS A 78 20.75 -5.01 2.83
CA LYS A 78 21.41 -6.10 3.59
C LYS A 78 21.64 -7.37 2.75
N LEU A 79 20.67 -7.76 1.92
CA LEU A 79 20.83 -8.91 1.03
C LEU A 79 21.90 -8.67 -0.03
N ARG A 80 21.96 -7.47 -0.60
CA ARG A 80 23.01 -7.08 -1.56
C ARG A 80 24.39 -7.16 -0.91
N ASP A 81 24.55 -6.64 0.30
CA ASP A 81 25.81 -6.66 1.04
C ASP A 81 26.23 -8.11 1.37
N ASN A 82 25.28 -8.97 1.74
CA ASN A 82 25.54 -10.40 1.97
C ASN A 82 26.03 -11.11 0.70
N ILE A 83 25.40 -10.86 -0.46
CA ILE A 83 25.80 -11.43 -1.74
C ILE A 83 27.22 -10.98 -2.11
N GLN A 84 27.53 -9.69 -1.94
CA GLN A 84 28.87 -9.15 -2.19
C GLN A 84 29.91 -9.77 -1.25
N SER A 85 29.58 -9.94 0.04
CA SER A 85 30.43 -10.59 1.03
C SER A 85 30.75 -12.05 0.66
N ILE A 86 29.76 -12.81 0.18
CA ILE A 86 29.97 -14.19 -0.30
C ILE A 86 30.94 -14.21 -1.48
N SER A 87 30.78 -13.31 -2.45
CA SER A 87 31.68 -13.20 -3.60
C SER A 87 33.11 -12.88 -3.16
N ALA A 88 33.28 -11.91 -2.26
CA ALA A 88 34.58 -11.55 -1.71
C ALA A 88 35.22 -12.72 -0.94
N LYS A 89 34.47 -13.42 -0.09
CA LYS A 89 34.93 -14.62 0.63
C LYS A 89 35.38 -15.70 -0.34
N ARG A 90 34.61 -15.96 -1.41
CA ARG A 90 34.97 -16.95 -2.43
C ARG A 90 36.27 -16.59 -3.15
N ILE A 91 36.45 -15.33 -3.54
CA ILE A 91 37.69 -14.84 -4.16
C ILE A 91 38.86 -15.02 -3.21
N HIS A 92 38.69 -14.64 -1.93
CA HIS A 92 39.72 -14.78 -0.92
C HIS A 92 40.13 -16.24 -0.70
N SER A 93 39.17 -17.15 -0.52
CA SER A 93 39.44 -18.59 -0.39
C SER A 93 40.13 -19.16 -1.62
N ARG A 94 39.77 -18.72 -2.83
CA ARG A 94 40.41 -19.14 -4.08
C ARG A 94 41.87 -18.67 -4.15
N ILE A 95 42.15 -17.43 -3.75
CA ILE A 95 43.51 -16.89 -3.67
C ILE A 95 44.34 -17.68 -2.64
N GLN A 96 43.79 -17.95 -1.45
CA GLN A 96 44.46 -18.75 -0.43
C GLN A 96 44.79 -20.16 -0.92
N LEU A 97 43.85 -20.80 -1.61
CA LEU A 97 44.05 -22.13 -2.18
C LEU A 97 45.15 -22.13 -3.25
N TYR A 98 45.14 -21.15 -4.17
CA TYR A 98 46.20 -21.02 -5.17
C TYR A 98 47.56 -20.76 -4.55
N LYS A 99 47.64 -19.92 -3.51
CA LYS A 99 48.89 -19.69 -2.79
C LYS A 99 49.40 -20.99 -2.17
N SER A 100 48.54 -21.70 -1.43
CA SER A 100 48.89 -22.99 -0.81
C SER A 100 49.34 -24.03 -1.84
N HIS A 101 48.66 -24.13 -2.98
CA HIS A 101 49.04 -25.06 -4.05
C HIS A 101 50.38 -24.67 -4.68
N THR A 102 50.60 -23.38 -4.92
CA THR A 102 51.88 -22.87 -5.43
C THR A 102 53.02 -23.19 -4.47
N ASP A 103 52.82 -22.94 -3.17
CA ASP A 103 53.84 -23.22 -2.15
C ASP A 103 54.17 -24.72 -2.08
N GLN A 104 53.16 -25.59 -2.16
CA GLN A 104 53.35 -27.06 -2.20
C GLN A 104 54.08 -27.53 -3.46
N ILE A 105 53.71 -27.02 -4.64
CA ILE A 105 54.39 -27.33 -5.90
C ILE A 105 55.85 -26.89 -5.85
N THR A 106 56.10 -25.69 -5.32
CA THR A 106 57.46 -25.16 -5.20
C THR A 106 58.29 -26.02 -4.25
N LYS A 107 57.72 -26.42 -3.11
CA LYS A 107 58.38 -27.34 -2.17
C LYS A 107 58.72 -28.68 -2.81
N LEU A 108 57.77 -29.33 -3.48
CA LEU A 108 57.99 -30.58 -4.21
C LEU A 108 59.08 -30.43 -5.28
N ARG A 109 59.09 -29.31 -6.00
CA ARG A 109 60.11 -29.02 -7.01
C ARG A 109 61.51 -28.91 -6.38
N THR A 110 61.62 -28.23 -5.24
CA THR A 110 62.90 -28.13 -4.52
C THR A 110 63.37 -29.47 -3.96
N GLU A 111 62.48 -30.27 -3.39
CA GLU A 111 62.77 -31.62 -2.89
C GLU A 111 63.23 -32.54 -4.03
N HIS A 112 62.53 -32.49 -5.17
CA HIS A 112 62.88 -33.29 -6.34
C HIS A 112 64.24 -32.89 -6.93
N GLN A 113 64.53 -31.58 -7.01
CA GLN A 113 65.82 -31.09 -7.49
C GLN A 113 66.98 -31.48 -6.56
N ALA A 114 66.75 -31.44 -5.23
CA ALA A 114 67.72 -31.93 -4.26
C ALA A 114 67.97 -33.44 -4.41
N ALA A 115 66.91 -34.23 -4.60
CA ALA A 115 67.02 -35.66 -4.82
C ALA A 115 67.80 -36.00 -6.10
N LEU A 116 67.53 -35.31 -7.21
CA LEU A 116 68.27 -35.47 -8.48
C LEU A 116 69.75 -35.14 -8.30
N LYS A 117 70.07 -34.06 -7.59
CA LYS A 117 71.47 -33.68 -7.32
C LYS A 117 72.18 -34.75 -6.49
N ASN A 118 71.52 -35.33 -5.49
CA ASN A 118 72.09 -36.41 -4.70
C ASN A 118 72.34 -37.67 -5.53
N ILE A 119 71.40 -38.06 -6.40
CA ILE A 119 71.59 -39.19 -7.33
C ILE A 119 72.77 -38.94 -8.26
N GLN A 120 72.92 -37.71 -8.77
CA GLN A 120 74.02 -37.34 -9.63
C GLN A 120 75.37 -37.41 -8.90
N ILE A 121 75.44 -36.94 -7.65
CA ILE A 121 76.64 -37.06 -6.81
C ILE A 121 76.98 -38.54 -6.55
N GLU A 122 75.99 -39.37 -6.20
CA GLU A 122 76.19 -40.82 -6.02
C GLU A 122 76.72 -41.49 -7.29
N TYR A 123 76.16 -41.14 -8.45
CA TYR A 123 76.59 -41.66 -9.74
C TYR A 123 78.03 -41.26 -10.05
N ASP A 124 78.37 -39.98 -9.88
CA ASP A 124 79.72 -39.47 -10.12
C ASP A 124 80.75 -40.09 -9.16
N GLN A 125 80.37 -40.33 -7.90
CA GLN A 125 81.20 -41.06 -6.94
C GLN A 125 81.44 -42.50 -7.38
N LYS A 126 80.39 -43.24 -7.76
CA LYS A 126 80.54 -44.62 -8.25
C LYS A 126 81.40 -44.70 -9.52
N MET A 127 81.22 -43.76 -10.44
CA MET A 127 82.04 -43.69 -11.66
C MET A 127 83.51 -43.36 -11.37
N LYS A 128 83.80 -42.56 -10.33
CA LYS A 128 85.18 -42.33 -9.87
C LYS A 128 85.76 -43.58 -9.21
N GLU A 129 85.00 -44.24 -8.34
CA GLU A 129 85.42 -45.51 -7.73
C GLU A 129 85.69 -46.61 -8.76
N GLU A 130 84.94 -46.66 -9.86
CA GLU A 130 85.20 -47.58 -10.98
C GLU A 130 86.43 -47.18 -11.81
N LYS A 131 86.72 -45.88 -11.96
CA LYS A 131 87.92 -45.38 -12.66
C LYS A 131 89.20 -45.43 -11.83
N GLU A 132 89.09 -45.33 -10.51
CA GLU A 132 90.20 -45.38 -9.54
C GLU A 132 90.53 -46.80 -9.08
N LYS A 133 89.80 -47.82 -9.54
CA LYS A 133 90.26 -49.21 -9.48
C LYS A 133 91.26 -49.45 -10.63
N PRO A 134 92.58 -49.47 -10.38
CA PRO A 134 93.50 -49.98 -11.38
C PRO A 134 93.14 -51.46 -11.63
N ILE A 135 92.99 -51.84 -12.91
CA ILE A 135 93.08 -53.24 -13.30
C ILE A 135 94.54 -53.64 -13.05
N THR A 136 94.87 -54.03 -11.82
CA THR A 136 96.12 -54.70 -11.51
C THR A 136 95.99 -56.17 -11.91
N LEU A 137 96.25 -56.44 -13.19
CA LEU A 137 96.80 -57.73 -13.60
C LEU A 137 98.29 -57.69 -13.26
N LYS A 138 98.62 -57.89 -11.99
CA LYS A 138 99.99 -58.20 -11.57
C LYS A 138 100.10 -59.69 -11.33
N ALA A 139 100.78 -60.35 -12.25
CA ALA A 139 101.36 -61.66 -12.08
C ALA A 139 102.52 -61.53 -11.08
N ASP A 140 102.27 -61.76 -9.80
CA ASP A 140 103.32 -61.95 -8.81
C ASP A 140 103.35 -63.43 -8.42
N GLY A 141 104.41 -64.10 -8.87
CA GLY A 141 104.73 -65.50 -8.60
C GLY A 141 105.10 -65.75 -7.15
N ARG A 142 104.13 -65.63 -6.24
CA ARG A 142 104.16 -66.27 -4.93
C ARG A 142 103.00 -67.24 -4.89
N GLN A 143 103.30 -68.53 -4.76
CA GLN A 143 102.33 -69.50 -4.28
C GLN A 143 101.91 -69.06 -2.87
N THR A 144 100.87 -68.24 -2.77
CA THR A 144 100.05 -68.16 -1.57
C THR A 144 99.39 -69.53 -1.44
N SER A 145 99.65 -70.24 -0.34
CA SER A 145 98.95 -71.49 -0.06
C SER A 145 97.45 -71.25 -0.16
N VAL A 146 96.71 -72.28 -0.57
CA VAL A 146 95.25 -72.24 -0.70
C VAL A 146 94.58 -71.70 0.59
N GLU A 147 95.21 -71.90 1.74
CA GLU A 147 94.79 -71.41 3.06
C GLU A 147 94.76 -69.87 3.16
N VAL A 148 95.77 -69.15 2.64
CA VAL A 148 95.81 -67.67 2.72
C VAL A 148 94.73 -67.04 1.84
N ILE A 149 94.46 -67.65 0.68
CA ILE A 149 93.36 -67.25 -0.21
C ILE A 149 92.02 -67.58 0.47
N ALA A 150 91.89 -68.75 1.10
CA ALA A 150 90.68 -69.15 1.82
C ALA A 150 90.38 -68.25 3.03
N GLU A 151 91.39 -67.86 3.80
CA GLU A 151 91.26 -66.89 4.90
C GLU A 151 90.81 -65.52 4.40
N SER A 152 91.38 -65.06 3.28
CA SER A 152 91.02 -63.79 2.66
C SER A 152 89.57 -63.79 2.15
N ILE A 153 89.14 -64.90 1.52
CA ILE A 153 87.76 -65.12 1.08
C ILE A 153 86.81 -65.15 2.28
N ASN A 154 87.18 -65.85 3.36
CA ASN A 154 86.37 -65.89 4.58
C ASN A 154 86.22 -64.51 5.22
N ARG A 155 87.31 -63.73 5.28
CA ARG A 155 87.27 -62.34 5.78
C ARG A 155 86.34 -61.45 4.96
N ILE A 156 86.43 -61.54 3.63
CA ILE A 156 85.55 -60.81 2.72
C ILE A 156 84.10 -61.25 2.92
N ASN A 157 83.83 -62.55 3.02
CA ASN A 157 82.49 -63.07 3.27
C ASN A 157 81.92 -62.56 4.60
N THR A 158 82.71 -62.55 5.67
CA THR A 158 82.26 -62.01 6.97
C THR A 158 81.97 -60.51 6.92
N LEU A 159 82.84 -59.71 6.28
CA LEU A 159 82.61 -58.27 6.11
C LEU A 159 81.39 -57.98 5.23
N THR A 160 81.18 -58.79 4.20
CA THR A 160 80.03 -58.65 3.30
C THR A 160 78.73 -59.02 4.03
N GLN A 161 78.75 -60.08 4.86
CA GLN A 161 77.62 -60.45 5.71
C GLN A 161 77.30 -59.36 6.76
N GLN A 162 78.33 -58.78 7.40
CA GLN A 162 78.15 -57.68 8.35
C GLN A 162 77.55 -56.44 7.66
N ALA A 163 78.07 -56.05 6.49
CA ALA A 163 77.54 -54.92 5.73
C ALA A 163 76.10 -55.16 5.24
N LEU A 164 75.75 -56.41 4.88
CA LEU A 164 74.38 -56.79 4.54
C LEU A 164 73.45 -56.68 5.76
N GLN A 165 73.87 -57.19 6.92
CA GLN A 165 73.10 -57.10 8.17
C GLN A 165 72.88 -55.65 8.62
N GLU A 166 73.90 -54.79 8.54
CA GLU A 166 73.77 -53.36 8.85
C GLU A 166 72.80 -52.66 7.89
N LYS A 167 72.85 -53.01 6.60
CA LYS A 167 71.94 -52.43 5.60
C LYS A 167 70.49 -52.89 5.81
N GLU A 168 70.27 -54.13 6.22
CA GLU A 168 68.95 -54.64 6.60
C GLU A 168 68.44 -53.97 7.89
N ALA A 169 69.30 -53.83 8.91
CA ALA A 169 68.96 -53.13 10.15
C ALA A 169 68.55 -51.66 9.89
N ASN A 170 69.33 -50.93 9.08
CA ASN A 170 69.02 -49.55 8.70
C ASN A 170 67.71 -49.44 7.90
N LYS A 171 67.45 -50.38 6.98
CA LYS A 171 66.17 -50.43 6.26
C LYS A 171 65.00 -50.66 7.21
N ASN A 172 65.15 -51.59 8.17
CA ASN A 172 64.10 -51.89 9.14
C ASN A 172 63.82 -50.68 10.04
N GLU A 173 64.86 -49.96 10.47
CA GLU A 173 64.68 -48.73 11.26
C GLU A 173 63.92 -47.63 10.49
N ILE A 174 64.22 -47.45 9.19
CA ILE A 174 63.50 -46.50 8.32
C ILE A 174 62.03 -46.92 8.15
N ILE A 175 61.77 -48.22 7.98
CA ILE A 175 60.42 -48.76 7.86
C ILE A 175 59.64 -48.55 9.17
N GLU A 176 60.26 -48.82 10.33
CA GLU A 176 59.63 -48.59 11.64
C GLU A 176 59.30 -47.11 11.86
N LYS A 177 60.22 -46.19 11.55
CA LYS A 177 59.95 -44.75 11.63
C LYS A 177 58.74 -44.35 10.77
N ARG A 178 58.69 -44.79 9.51
CA ARG A 178 57.54 -44.52 8.63
C ARG A 178 56.24 -45.14 9.15
N LEU A 179 56.29 -46.36 9.71
CA LEU A 179 55.13 -47.00 10.31
C LEU A 179 54.61 -46.20 11.51
N THR A 180 55.49 -45.65 12.33
CA THR A 180 55.08 -44.78 13.43
C THR A 180 54.43 -43.49 12.92
N GLU A 181 55.02 -42.81 11.93
CA GLU A 181 54.45 -41.61 11.31
C GLU A 181 53.05 -41.87 10.74
N TYR A 182 52.86 -42.97 10.01
CA TYR A 182 51.56 -43.35 9.47
C TYR A 182 50.54 -43.65 10.56
N LYS A 183 50.94 -44.31 11.67
CA LYS A 183 50.05 -44.52 12.82
C LYS A 183 49.59 -43.18 13.41
N THR A 184 50.50 -42.22 13.57
CA THR A 184 50.16 -40.88 14.08
C THR A 184 49.21 -40.14 13.14
N HIS A 185 49.42 -40.25 11.82
CA HIS A 185 48.51 -39.67 10.83
C HIS A 185 47.11 -40.29 10.87
N ILE A 186 47.01 -41.62 10.98
CA ILE A 186 45.73 -42.33 11.11
C ILE A 186 44.98 -41.85 12.36
N GLU A 187 45.68 -41.70 13.48
CA GLU A 187 45.06 -41.26 14.73
C GLU A 187 44.56 -39.80 14.64
N ASN A 188 45.35 -38.91 14.03
CA ASN A 188 44.94 -37.53 13.77
C ASN A 188 43.70 -37.46 12.84
N TYR A 189 43.62 -38.33 11.83
CA TYR A 189 42.45 -38.39 10.95
C TYR A 189 41.21 -38.92 11.66
N ARG A 190 41.36 -39.92 12.55
CA ARG A 190 40.26 -40.40 13.41
C ARG A 190 39.72 -39.31 14.32
N GLN A 191 40.61 -38.54 14.95
CA GLN A 191 40.18 -37.43 15.80
C GLN A 191 39.41 -36.37 14.99
N LYS A 192 39.91 -36.01 13.81
CA LYS A 192 39.21 -35.09 12.91
C LYS A 192 37.87 -35.62 12.42
N GLU A 193 37.76 -36.93 12.18
CA GLU A 193 36.49 -37.58 11.84
C GLU A 193 35.48 -37.46 12.98
N LEU A 194 35.90 -37.71 14.23
CA LEU A 194 35.05 -37.57 15.42
C LEU A 194 34.56 -36.14 15.59
N ASP A 195 35.44 -35.14 15.46
CA ASP A 195 35.07 -33.72 15.55
C ASP A 195 34.05 -33.34 14.49
N LEU A 196 34.24 -33.79 13.25
CA LEU A 196 33.29 -33.54 12.15
C LEU A 196 31.94 -34.23 12.39
N ARG A 197 31.94 -35.46 12.91
CA ARG A 197 30.69 -36.16 13.28
C ARG A 197 29.92 -35.39 14.34
N GLN A 198 30.61 -34.84 15.34
CA GLN A 198 29.99 -34.04 16.39
C GLN A 198 29.44 -32.70 15.86
N GLN A 199 30.16 -32.05 14.95
CA GLN A 199 29.65 -30.86 14.25
C GLN A 199 28.40 -31.15 13.43
N ILE A 200 28.35 -32.29 12.72
CA ILE A 200 27.17 -32.72 11.96
C ILE A 200 25.97 -32.94 12.90
N GLN A 201 26.16 -33.60 14.05
CA GLN A 201 25.10 -33.82 15.03
C GLN A 201 24.55 -32.49 15.58
N ASN A 202 25.43 -31.55 15.92
CA ASN A 202 25.01 -30.22 16.41
C ASN A 202 24.21 -29.46 15.34
N ALA A 203 24.67 -29.48 14.09
CA ALA A 203 23.96 -28.83 12.99
C ALA A 203 22.58 -29.46 12.72
N GLN A 204 22.46 -30.79 12.86
CA GLN A 204 21.17 -31.48 12.76
C GLN A 204 20.22 -31.05 13.88
N PHE A 205 20.72 -30.94 15.11
CA PHE A 205 19.94 -30.48 16.25
C PHE A 205 19.42 -29.05 16.07
N GLU A 206 20.28 -28.11 15.65
CA GLU A 206 19.90 -26.73 15.36
C GLU A 206 18.84 -26.64 14.24
N LEU A 207 18.98 -27.48 13.21
CA LEU A 207 18.03 -27.53 12.10
C LEU A 207 16.65 -28.05 12.55
N GLU A 208 16.63 -29.01 13.46
CA GLU A 208 15.39 -29.56 14.03
C GLU A 208 14.70 -28.55 14.97
N GLU A 209 15.46 -27.82 15.79
CA GLU A 209 14.91 -26.70 16.57
C GLU A 209 14.33 -25.60 15.66
N ALA A 210 15.02 -25.24 14.58
CA ALA A 210 14.55 -24.25 13.64
C ALA A 210 13.24 -24.68 12.94
N ARG A 211 13.10 -25.98 12.64
CA ARG A 211 11.85 -26.56 12.11
C ARG A 211 10.70 -26.40 13.11
N LYS A 212 10.90 -26.82 14.36
CA LYS A 212 9.89 -26.67 15.42
C LYS A 212 9.46 -25.21 15.63
N ARG A 213 10.40 -24.27 15.62
CA ARG A 213 10.09 -22.82 15.72
C ARG A 213 9.29 -22.30 14.52
N ASN A 214 9.55 -22.82 13.31
CA ASN A 214 8.79 -22.45 12.12
C ASN A 214 7.38 -23.03 12.13
N GLU A 215 7.19 -24.26 12.59
CA GLU A 215 5.85 -24.87 12.73
C GLU A 215 4.96 -24.03 13.65
N ILE A 216 5.46 -23.65 14.84
CA ILE A 216 4.73 -22.78 15.77
C ILE A 216 4.31 -21.46 15.10
N ARG A 217 5.22 -20.81 14.36
CA ARG A 217 4.91 -19.55 13.65
C ARG A 217 3.85 -19.72 12.57
N ILE A 218 3.84 -20.86 11.88
CA ILE A 218 2.83 -21.16 10.86
C ILE A 218 1.46 -21.35 11.53
N GLU A 219 1.40 -22.03 12.67
CA GLU A 219 0.17 -22.19 13.46
C GLU A 219 -0.35 -20.86 13.99
N GLU A 220 0.50 -20.02 14.60
CA GLU A 220 0.14 -18.67 15.04
C GLU A 220 -0.41 -17.82 13.88
N ALA A 221 0.21 -17.91 12.70
CA ALA A 221 -0.26 -17.20 11.51
C ALA A 221 -1.63 -17.69 11.03
N LYS A 222 -1.89 -19.01 11.09
CA LYS A 222 -3.21 -19.59 10.76
C LYS A 222 -4.29 -19.12 11.74
N GLU A 223 -4.00 -19.11 13.04
CA GLU A 223 -4.94 -18.61 14.06
C GLU A 223 -5.28 -17.13 13.85
N LEU A 224 -4.27 -16.30 13.56
CA LEU A 224 -4.48 -14.87 13.27
C LEU A 224 -5.32 -14.66 12.00
N ALA A 225 -5.10 -15.47 10.97
CA ALA A 225 -5.90 -15.43 9.75
C ALA A 225 -7.37 -15.79 10.03
N GLN A 226 -7.62 -16.85 10.82
CA GLN A 226 -8.98 -17.23 11.24
C GLN A 226 -9.66 -16.13 12.07
N LYS A 227 -8.94 -15.55 13.05
CA LYS A 227 -9.47 -14.43 13.86
C LYS A 227 -9.84 -13.22 12.99
N ARG A 228 -9.05 -12.91 11.96
CA ARG A 228 -9.36 -11.84 11.00
C ARG A 228 -10.59 -12.14 10.16
N ALA A 229 -10.75 -13.38 9.69
CA ALA A 229 -11.92 -13.80 8.92
C ALA A 229 -13.20 -13.63 9.74
N LEU A 230 -13.22 -14.14 10.97
CA LEU A 230 -14.36 -14.01 11.90
C LEU A 230 -14.70 -12.54 12.19
N ARG A 231 -13.68 -11.69 12.39
CA ARG A 231 -13.89 -10.26 12.63
C ARG A 231 -14.52 -9.57 11.42
N ASN A 232 -14.08 -9.91 10.21
CA ASN A 232 -14.62 -9.34 8.98
C ASN A 232 -16.09 -9.75 8.76
N GLU A 233 -16.42 -11.02 9.01
CA GLU A 233 -17.82 -11.50 8.96
C GLU A 233 -18.71 -10.77 9.98
N GLN A 234 -18.24 -10.59 11.21
CA GLN A 234 -19.00 -9.84 12.23
C GLN A 234 -19.20 -8.36 11.84
N THR A 235 -18.23 -7.73 11.20
CA THR A 235 -18.39 -6.35 10.71
C THR A 235 -19.38 -6.27 9.54
N ALA A 236 -19.36 -7.26 8.64
CA ALA A 236 -20.29 -7.31 7.51
C ALA A 236 -21.75 -7.51 7.98
N ALA A 237 -21.97 -8.40 8.94
CA ALA A 237 -23.30 -8.61 9.53
C ALA A 237 -23.86 -7.33 10.19
N LYS A 238 -23.02 -6.59 10.94
CA LYS A 238 -23.43 -5.32 11.57
C LYS A 238 -23.79 -4.24 10.54
N THR A 239 -23.09 -4.18 9.41
CA THR A 239 -23.41 -3.22 8.34
C THR A 239 -24.71 -3.56 7.64
N ASP A 240 -25.00 -4.85 7.43
CA ASP A 240 -26.26 -5.29 6.84
C ASP A 240 -27.46 -4.98 7.75
N ASP A 241 -27.33 -5.23 9.06
CA ASP A 241 -28.37 -4.86 10.05
C ASP A 241 -28.66 -3.35 10.06
N LEU A 242 -27.61 -2.52 9.95
CA LEU A 242 -27.72 -1.07 9.83
C LEU A 242 -28.46 -0.64 8.56
N MET A 243 -28.18 -1.29 7.43
CA MET A 243 -28.89 -1.03 6.17
C MET A 243 -30.36 -1.47 6.24
N ILE A 244 -30.66 -2.59 6.89
CA ILE A 244 -32.04 -3.06 7.10
C ILE A 244 -32.81 -2.07 7.98
N MET A 245 -32.22 -1.60 9.08
CA MET A 245 -32.83 -0.57 9.93
C MET A 245 -33.06 0.75 9.18
N GLN A 246 -32.09 1.22 8.39
CA GLN A 246 -32.27 2.42 7.58
C GLN A 246 -33.41 2.26 6.55
N ARG A 247 -33.52 1.10 5.89
CA ARG A 247 -34.64 0.82 4.98
C ARG A 247 -35.99 0.83 5.70
N ALA A 248 -36.08 0.21 6.88
CA ALA A 248 -37.31 0.18 7.67
C ALA A 248 -37.74 1.60 8.13
N ASN A 249 -36.78 2.43 8.54
CA ASN A 249 -37.03 3.84 8.89
C ASN A 249 -37.49 4.65 7.67
N ASN A 250 -36.88 4.47 6.51
CA ASN A 250 -37.28 5.16 5.29
C ASN A 250 -38.70 4.78 4.86
N VAL A 251 -39.07 3.49 4.95
CA VAL A 251 -40.44 3.03 4.68
C VAL A 251 -41.44 3.63 5.66
N SER A 252 -41.11 3.67 6.95
CA SER A 252 -41.98 4.29 7.97
C SER A 252 -42.20 5.77 7.69
N ARG A 253 -41.14 6.51 7.36
CA ARG A 253 -41.22 7.93 7.00
C ARG A 253 -42.03 8.18 5.73
N LEU A 254 -41.91 7.32 4.71
CA LEU A 254 -42.74 7.40 3.51
C LEU A 254 -44.22 7.16 3.82
N ASN A 255 -44.52 6.21 4.72
CA ASN A 255 -45.89 5.96 5.16
C ASN A 255 -46.46 7.15 5.94
N GLU A 256 -45.68 7.79 6.82
CA GLU A 256 -46.10 9.01 7.53
C GLU A 256 -46.43 10.15 6.56
N ILE A 257 -45.57 10.39 5.56
CA ILE A 257 -45.83 11.40 4.51
C ILE A 257 -47.13 11.08 3.78
N ARG A 258 -47.32 9.81 3.37
CA ARG A 258 -48.51 9.37 2.66
C ARG A 258 -49.78 9.56 3.49
N VAL A 259 -49.75 9.25 4.79
CA VAL A 259 -50.89 9.46 5.70
C VAL A 259 -51.22 10.96 5.80
N ASN A 260 -50.20 11.82 5.96
CA ASN A 260 -50.38 13.27 6.03
C ASN A 260 -50.95 13.86 4.73
N GLU A 261 -50.51 13.35 3.57
CA GLU A 261 -51.03 13.76 2.25
C GLU A 261 -52.47 13.30 2.05
N ILE A 262 -52.82 12.06 2.43
CA ILE A 262 -54.20 11.56 2.38
C ILE A 262 -55.11 12.44 3.24
N GLN A 263 -54.68 12.76 4.46
CA GLN A 263 -55.47 13.60 5.35
C GLN A 263 -55.63 15.03 4.81
N SER A 264 -54.59 15.57 4.16
CA SER A 264 -54.66 16.87 3.49
C SER A 264 -55.63 16.86 2.30
N LEU A 265 -55.65 15.77 1.53
CA LEU A 265 -56.62 15.58 0.43
C LEU A 265 -58.05 15.45 0.93
N GLU A 266 -58.28 14.79 2.06
CA GLU A 266 -59.59 14.68 2.69
C GLU A 266 -60.10 16.05 3.16
N ASN A 267 -59.24 16.86 3.77
CA ASN A 267 -59.57 18.23 4.16
C ASN A 267 -59.94 19.09 2.93
N LEU A 268 -59.16 19.02 1.84
CA LEU A 268 -59.47 19.74 0.60
C LEU A 268 -60.80 19.29 -0.04
N LYS A 269 -61.14 18.00 0.03
CA LYS A 269 -62.44 17.50 -0.41
C LYS A 269 -63.59 18.06 0.43
N ALA A 270 -63.40 18.18 1.74
CA ALA A 270 -64.38 18.79 2.62
C ALA A 270 -64.59 20.28 2.29
N ASP A 271 -63.50 21.04 2.14
CA ASP A 271 -63.55 22.47 1.76
C ASP A 271 -64.24 22.67 0.41
N LEU A 272 -63.94 21.82 -0.58
CA LEU A 272 -64.58 21.85 -1.89
C LEU A 272 -66.08 21.59 -1.81
N ASN A 273 -66.50 20.63 -0.98
CA ASN A 273 -67.92 20.32 -0.79
C ASN A 273 -68.65 21.48 -0.09
N GLU A 274 -68.01 22.14 0.87
CA GLU A 274 -68.56 23.34 1.50
C GLU A 274 -68.69 24.49 0.50
N ALA A 275 -67.67 24.72 -0.32
CA ALA A 275 -67.72 25.72 -1.39
C ALA A 275 -68.84 25.43 -2.39
N LYS A 276 -69.02 24.16 -2.79
CA LYS A 276 -70.13 23.74 -3.67
C LYS A 276 -71.50 24.02 -3.04
N LYS A 277 -71.67 23.76 -1.74
CA LYS A 277 -72.90 24.11 -1.02
C LYS A 277 -73.15 25.61 -1.04
N LYS A 278 -72.14 26.43 -0.73
CA LYS A 278 -72.24 27.91 -0.79
C LYS A 278 -72.62 28.40 -2.18
N VAL A 279 -72.02 27.85 -3.23
CA VAL A 279 -72.37 28.19 -4.62
C VAL A 279 -73.81 27.80 -4.95
N PHE A 280 -74.27 26.64 -4.48
CA PHE A 280 -75.65 26.22 -4.66
C PHE A 280 -76.65 27.13 -3.91
N GLU A 281 -76.33 27.51 -2.68
CA GLU A 281 -77.09 28.50 -1.88
C GLU A 281 -77.13 29.88 -2.55
N LEU A 282 -76.01 30.32 -3.14
CA LEU A 282 -75.98 31.58 -3.89
C LEU A 282 -76.80 31.49 -5.18
N LYS A 283 -76.72 30.37 -5.91
CA LYS A 283 -77.54 30.15 -7.11
C LYS A 283 -79.04 30.16 -6.79
N THR A 284 -79.44 29.49 -5.71
CA THR A 284 -80.85 29.49 -5.26
C THR A 284 -81.32 30.88 -4.83
N LYS A 285 -80.50 31.64 -4.09
CA LYS A 285 -80.79 33.05 -3.78
C LYS A 285 -80.91 33.94 -5.02
N ILE A 286 -80.07 33.73 -6.03
CA ILE A 286 -80.13 34.47 -7.30
C ILE A 286 -81.40 34.11 -8.09
N THR A 287 -81.80 32.83 -8.10
CA THR A 287 -83.05 32.42 -8.76
C THR A 287 -84.30 32.91 -8.02
N ASP A 288 -84.25 33.01 -6.69
CA ASP A 288 -85.36 33.49 -5.85
C ASP A 288 -85.49 35.03 -5.87
N ALA A 289 -84.40 35.76 -6.15
CA ALA A 289 -84.37 37.23 -6.19
C ALA A 289 -85.01 37.86 -7.45
N ASN A 290 -85.65 37.08 -8.32
CA ASN A 290 -86.06 37.53 -9.66
C ASN A 290 -87.43 38.25 -9.75
N VAL A 291 -87.93 38.91 -8.70
CA VAL A 291 -89.21 39.67 -8.78
C VAL A 291 -89.16 41.12 -8.25
N SER A 292 -88.06 41.69 -7.73
CA SER A 292 -88.16 43.11 -7.26
C SER A 292 -86.99 44.08 -7.45
N GLU A 293 -85.85 43.69 -8.05
CA GLU A 293 -84.64 44.54 -8.01
C GLU A 293 -84.16 45.09 -9.37
N ILE A 294 -85.03 45.20 -10.38
CA ILE A 294 -84.67 45.82 -11.67
C ILE A 294 -84.59 47.37 -11.57
N ARG A 295 -85.01 47.99 -10.46
CA ARG A 295 -85.00 49.47 -10.29
C ARG A 295 -83.82 50.05 -9.48
N GLU A 296 -83.06 49.25 -8.73
CA GLU A 296 -81.91 49.75 -7.95
C GLU A 296 -80.56 49.64 -8.69
N SER A 297 -80.49 48.78 -9.72
CA SER A 297 -79.31 48.57 -10.58
C SER A 297 -78.79 49.84 -11.28
N LYS A 298 -79.67 50.78 -11.65
CA LYS A 298 -79.27 52.03 -12.31
C LYS A 298 -78.52 53.03 -11.42
N LYS A 299 -78.70 52.99 -10.09
CA LYS A 299 -77.94 53.86 -9.15
C LYS A 299 -76.61 53.24 -8.71
N ALA A 300 -76.49 51.91 -8.77
CA ALA A 300 -75.24 51.21 -8.49
C ALA A 300 -74.21 51.37 -9.61
N GLN A 301 -74.65 51.42 -10.87
CA GLN A 301 -73.78 51.58 -12.06
C GLN A 301 -72.90 52.84 -11.98
N GLU A 302 -73.45 53.98 -11.56
CA GLU A 302 -72.70 55.26 -11.44
C GLU A 302 -71.67 55.25 -10.28
N SER A 303 -71.84 54.35 -9.30
CA SER A 303 -70.85 54.15 -8.22
C SER A 303 -69.72 53.21 -8.62
N VAL A 304 -70.00 52.25 -9.52
CA VAL A 304 -69.01 51.32 -10.08
C VAL A 304 -68.05 52.06 -11.00
N ASP A 305 -68.53 53.01 -11.82
CA ASP A 305 -67.66 53.80 -12.71
C ASP A 305 -66.63 54.66 -11.94
N LYS A 306 -66.96 55.13 -10.73
CA LYS A 306 -66.01 55.84 -9.85
C LYS A 306 -65.00 54.90 -9.17
N LEU A 307 -65.40 53.66 -8.86
CA LEU A 307 -64.54 52.65 -8.26
C LEU A 307 -63.58 52.03 -9.28
N VAL A 308 -63.97 51.93 -10.56
CA VAL A 308 -63.10 51.45 -11.65
C VAL A 308 -61.92 52.41 -11.87
N ILE A 309 -62.15 53.72 -11.86
CA ILE A 309 -61.07 54.72 -11.97
C ILE A 309 -60.10 54.65 -10.78
N GLN A 310 -60.59 54.33 -9.57
CA GLN A 310 -59.73 54.13 -8.40
C GLN A 310 -58.96 52.80 -8.45
N LEU A 311 -59.59 51.73 -8.94
CA LEU A 311 -58.96 50.42 -9.16
C LEU A 311 -57.85 50.49 -10.21
N ASP A 312 -58.03 51.24 -11.30
CA ASP A 312 -56.97 51.42 -12.31
C ASP A 312 -55.77 52.19 -11.75
N SER A 313 -55.98 53.14 -10.83
CA SER A 313 -54.88 53.84 -10.15
C SER A 313 -54.10 52.92 -9.20
N LEU A 314 -54.81 52.06 -8.47
CA LEU A 314 -54.23 51.09 -7.52
C LEU A 314 -53.53 49.92 -8.25
N ASN A 315 -54.12 49.43 -9.34
CA ASN A 315 -53.56 48.35 -10.15
C ASN A 315 -52.27 48.80 -10.87
N ASN A 316 -52.21 50.04 -11.36
CA ASN A 316 -50.99 50.60 -11.92
C ASN A 316 -49.89 50.79 -10.85
N GLN A 317 -50.26 51.03 -9.59
CA GLN A 317 -49.33 51.12 -8.46
C GLN A 317 -48.81 49.72 -8.03
N ASP A 318 -49.67 48.70 -8.04
CA ASP A 318 -49.28 47.30 -7.79
C ASP A 318 -48.41 46.71 -8.91
N ILE A 319 -48.70 47.05 -10.16
CA ILE A 319 -47.86 46.65 -11.30
C ILE A 319 -46.48 47.33 -11.21
N ALA A 320 -46.42 48.61 -10.85
CA ALA A 320 -45.15 49.33 -10.68
C ALA A 320 -44.31 48.76 -9.52
N THR A 321 -44.92 48.39 -8.40
CA THR A 321 -44.22 47.76 -7.27
C THR A 321 -43.77 46.33 -7.59
N HIS A 322 -44.56 45.54 -8.32
CA HIS A 322 -44.13 44.23 -8.82
C HIS A 322 -42.96 44.35 -9.80
N ILE A 323 -42.99 45.29 -10.74
CA ILE A 323 -41.88 45.55 -11.67
C ILE A 323 -40.60 45.93 -10.90
N GLN A 324 -40.71 46.76 -9.85
CA GLN A 324 -39.58 47.07 -8.97
C GLN A 324 -39.05 45.83 -8.23
N GLN A 325 -39.92 44.99 -7.66
CA GLN A 325 -39.51 43.77 -6.97
C GLN A 325 -38.83 42.76 -7.91
N TYR A 326 -39.29 42.63 -9.15
CA TYR A 326 -38.63 41.79 -10.16
C TYR A 326 -37.26 42.36 -10.55
N ALA A 327 -37.15 43.68 -10.75
CA ALA A 327 -35.89 44.33 -11.05
C ALA A 327 -34.86 44.20 -9.89
N GLU A 328 -35.32 44.21 -8.64
CA GLU A 328 -34.46 43.98 -7.47
C GLU A 328 -34.01 42.52 -7.35
N LYS A 329 -34.91 41.56 -7.55
CA LYS A 329 -34.56 40.12 -7.59
C LYS A 329 -33.56 39.82 -8.71
N GLU A 330 -33.74 40.39 -9.89
CA GLU A 330 -32.82 40.23 -11.02
C GLU A 330 -31.44 40.86 -10.73
N LYS A 331 -31.39 42.02 -10.06
CA LYS A 331 -30.13 42.61 -9.57
C LYS A 331 -29.45 41.72 -8.53
N GLU A 332 -30.21 41.08 -7.65
CA GLU A 332 -29.66 40.19 -6.62
C GLU A 332 -29.12 38.89 -7.24
N GLU A 333 -29.81 38.31 -8.22
CA GLU A 333 -29.32 37.17 -8.99
C GLU A 333 -28.06 37.50 -9.79
N LYS A 334 -28.01 38.67 -10.44
CA LYS A 334 -26.78 39.16 -11.12
C LYS A 334 -25.60 39.28 -10.16
N ARG A 335 -25.82 39.73 -8.91
CA ARG A 335 -24.77 39.77 -7.87
C ARG A 335 -24.33 38.36 -7.43
N LYS A 336 -25.27 37.42 -7.28
CA LYS A 336 -24.96 36.01 -6.96
C LYS A 336 -24.15 35.35 -8.08
N MET A 337 -24.57 35.55 -9.33
CA MET A 337 -23.85 35.07 -10.52
C MET A 337 -22.45 35.67 -10.63
N HIS A 338 -22.28 36.95 -10.32
CA HIS A 338 -20.95 37.58 -10.31
C HIS A 338 -20.02 37.00 -9.23
N LYS A 339 -20.55 36.65 -8.04
CA LYS A 339 -19.78 35.94 -6.99
C LYS A 339 -19.37 34.54 -7.45
N ILE A 340 -20.27 33.79 -8.08
CA ILE A 340 -19.98 32.47 -8.64
C ILE A 340 -18.89 32.56 -9.72
N LYS A 341 -18.98 33.55 -10.62
CA LYS A 341 -17.96 33.80 -11.65
C LYS A 341 -16.58 34.07 -11.07
N LYS A 342 -16.47 34.93 -10.05
CA LYS A 342 -15.19 35.19 -9.35
C LYS A 342 -14.64 33.94 -8.67
N SER A 343 -15.51 33.13 -8.07
CA SER A 343 -15.11 31.85 -7.46
C SER A 343 -14.55 30.90 -8.51
N LEU A 344 -15.23 30.77 -9.66
CA LEU A 344 -14.79 29.99 -10.81
C LEU A 344 -13.44 30.46 -11.36
N GLU A 345 -13.26 31.78 -11.56
CA GLU A 345 -11.98 32.36 -11.99
C GLU A 345 -10.85 32.03 -11.00
N SER A 346 -11.11 32.06 -9.69
CA SER A 346 -10.11 31.68 -8.68
C SER A 346 -9.76 30.18 -8.74
N LEU A 347 -10.75 29.32 -8.97
CA LEU A 347 -10.55 27.87 -9.09
C LEU A 347 -9.80 27.51 -10.36
N VAL A 348 -10.06 28.22 -11.46
CA VAL A 348 -9.29 28.08 -12.72
C VAL A 348 -7.84 28.49 -12.50
N ASN A 349 -7.59 29.62 -11.83
CA ASN A 349 -6.23 30.05 -11.51
C ASN A 349 -5.50 29.05 -10.59
N GLN A 350 -6.19 28.48 -9.60
CA GLN A 350 -5.63 27.42 -8.75
C GLN A 350 -5.32 26.15 -9.54
N ARG A 351 -6.20 25.75 -10.45
CA ARG A 351 -5.96 24.61 -11.35
C ARG A 351 -4.72 24.86 -12.21
N ASP A 352 -4.56 26.04 -12.78
CA ASP A 352 -3.42 26.37 -13.64
C ASP A 352 -2.10 26.40 -12.86
N LEU A 353 -2.11 26.89 -11.61
CA LEU A 353 -0.98 26.77 -10.69
C LEU A 353 -0.62 25.31 -10.40
N LEU A 354 -1.61 24.47 -10.10
CA LEU A 354 -1.39 23.03 -9.86
C LEU A 354 -0.87 22.31 -11.11
N ILE A 355 -1.33 22.68 -12.31
CA ILE A 355 -0.78 22.15 -13.57
C ILE A 355 0.69 22.54 -13.73
N LYS A 356 1.03 23.80 -13.42
CA LYS A 356 2.41 24.31 -13.49
C LYS A 356 3.30 23.59 -12.48
N ASP A 357 2.85 23.41 -11.25
CA ASP A 357 3.61 22.71 -10.21
C ASP A 357 3.79 21.22 -10.55
N ASN A 358 2.75 20.57 -11.07
CA ASN A 358 2.84 19.18 -11.53
C ASN A 358 3.82 19.04 -12.71
N SER A 359 3.87 20.01 -13.63
CA SER A 359 4.86 20.03 -14.70
C SER A 359 6.29 20.15 -14.16
N ARG A 360 6.51 21.04 -13.17
CA ARG A 360 7.80 21.21 -12.51
C ARG A 360 8.24 19.95 -11.77
N LEU A 361 7.33 19.31 -11.04
CA LEU A 361 7.60 18.05 -10.34
C LEU A 361 7.95 16.92 -11.30
N ARG A 362 7.27 16.82 -12.45
CA ARG A 362 7.60 15.84 -13.49
C ARG A 362 8.98 16.08 -14.08
N ASP A 363 9.36 17.33 -14.29
CA ASP A 363 10.69 17.67 -14.78
C ASP A 363 11.78 17.39 -13.74
N GLU A 364 11.51 17.62 -12.45
CA GLU A 364 12.43 17.27 -11.38
C GLU A 364 12.56 15.75 -11.22
N ILE A 365 11.46 15.00 -11.32
CA ILE A 365 11.47 13.53 -11.35
C ILE A 365 12.32 13.04 -12.52
N ARG A 366 12.18 13.61 -13.72
CA ARG A 366 13.02 13.25 -14.89
C ARG A 366 14.49 13.58 -14.67
N ARG A 367 14.80 14.71 -14.03
CA ARG A 367 16.17 15.09 -13.69
C ARG A 367 16.78 14.13 -12.70
N ILE A 368 16.06 13.77 -11.63
CA ILE A 368 16.50 12.80 -10.62
C ILE A 368 16.67 11.42 -11.25
N ASP A 369 15.72 10.99 -12.07
CA ASP A 369 15.77 9.71 -12.79
C ASP A 369 16.97 9.64 -13.75
N PHE A 370 17.33 10.75 -14.40
CA PHE A 370 18.57 10.86 -15.17
C PHE A 370 19.83 10.78 -14.32
N MET A 371 19.87 11.45 -13.16
CA MET A 371 21.03 11.39 -12.27
C MET A 371 21.25 9.98 -11.72
N LEU A 372 20.17 9.22 -11.48
CA LEU A 372 20.25 7.88 -10.90
C LEU A 372 20.52 6.79 -11.94
N TYR A 373 19.96 6.90 -13.15
CA TYR A 373 19.96 5.81 -14.13
C TYR A 373 20.46 6.21 -15.54
N GLY A 374 20.92 7.45 -15.71
CA GLY A 374 21.39 7.96 -17.01
C GLY A 374 20.30 7.94 -18.08
N ARG A 375 20.66 7.65 -19.33
CA ARG A 375 19.72 7.56 -20.48
C ARG A 375 18.71 6.42 -20.39
N ASN A 376 18.87 5.50 -19.44
CA ASN A 376 18.01 4.32 -19.28
C ASN A 376 16.93 4.50 -18.19
N GLY A 377 16.77 5.72 -17.66
CA GLY A 377 15.72 6.04 -16.68
C GLY A 377 14.30 5.83 -17.24
N ILE A 378 13.41 5.29 -16.42
CA ILE A 378 12.04 4.91 -16.78
C ILE A 378 11.24 6.12 -17.33
N HIS A 379 11.53 7.32 -16.83
CA HIS A 379 10.86 8.57 -17.19
C HIS A 379 11.61 9.38 -18.28
N GLN A 380 12.78 8.93 -18.71
CA GLN A 380 13.53 9.50 -19.85
C GLN A 380 12.98 9.06 -21.22
N ILE A 381 12.37 7.86 -21.30
CA ILE A 381 12.08 7.20 -22.59
C ILE A 381 10.84 7.78 -23.33
N GLN A 382 10.04 8.66 -22.71
CA GLN A 382 8.88 9.28 -23.39
C GLN A 382 9.17 10.65 -23.99
N LYS A 383 10.01 10.69 -25.02
CA LYS A 383 9.87 11.67 -26.10
C LYS A 383 9.59 10.95 -27.42
N SER A 384 8.56 10.10 -27.44
CA SER A 384 7.94 9.69 -28.70
C SER A 384 6.86 10.72 -29.09
N SER A 385 7.23 11.54 -30.08
CA SER A 385 6.37 12.09 -31.12
C SER A 385 4.85 12.16 -30.82
N ARG A 386 4.40 13.26 -30.22
CA ARG A 386 3.09 13.82 -30.58
C ARG A 386 3.32 15.21 -31.15
N LYS A 387 3.39 15.28 -32.49
CA LYS A 387 3.09 16.52 -33.21
C LYS A 387 1.76 17.03 -32.65
N ARG A 388 1.77 18.23 -32.07
CA ARG A 388 0.53 18.89 -31.67
C ARG A 388 -0.34 19.03 -32.94
N PRO A 389 -1.65 18.73 -32.89
CA PRO A 389 -2.52 19.05 -34.02
C PRO A 389 -2.43 20.56 -34.27
N PHE A 390 -2.12 20.91 -35.51
CA PHE A 390 -2.12 22.28 -36.00
C PHE A 390 -3.56 22.80 -35.92
N VAL A 391 -3.79 23.81 -35.08
CA VAL A 391 -5.04 24.56 -35.05
C VAL A 391 -4.79 25.82 -35.89
N PRO A 392 -5.40 25.97 -37.07
CA PRO A 392 -5.26 27.20 -37.84
C PRO A 392 -5.92 28.33 -37.05
N VAL A 393 -5.14 29.35 -36.73
CA VAL A 393 -5.67 30.62 -36.23
C VAL A 393 -6.33 31.29 -37.43
N ALA A 394 -7.64 31.51 -37.34
CA ALA A 394 -8.34 32.36 -38.30
C ALA A 394 -7.74 33.76 -38.23
N ALA A 395 -7.19 34.21 -39.37
CA ALA A 395 -6.74 35.59 -39.54
C ALA A 395 -7.96 36.51 -39.43
N HIS A 396 -7.84 37.53 -38.59
CA HIS A 396 -8.68 38.72 -38.64
C HIS A 396 -8.27 39.62 -39.80
#